data_AF-A0A3N0Z1K9-F1
#
_entry.id   AF-A0A3N0Z1K9-F1
#
_cell.length_a   1.000
_cell.length_b   1.000
_cell.length_c   1.000
_cell.angle_alpha   90.00
_cell.angle_beta   90.00
_cell.angle_gamma   90.00
#
_symmetry.space_group_name_H-M   'P 1'
#
loop_
_entity.id
_entity.type
_entity.pdbx_description
1 polymer ?
#
loop_
_entity_poly.entity_id
_entity_poly.type
_entity_poly.pdbx_seq_one_letter_code
_entity_poly.pdbx_strand_id
1 'polypeptide(L)'
;MDTINFQLIDVSKPFLDYNTRVDGVSFRNAIFIFLSNAGGSLIVDMALDFWREGKKREDLWINSKELETKIFNDKNSLEADLRDFLFGQHIASDVVLKAVTSFMTDSKPNKPLVLSFHGTSGVGKTHVTKIIAKNLYEKGDDSDHVHKYISTYRFPHKEKLDLYRENLKQWIRGNVSSFPRSMFIFDEMDKMHPQLIDVIKPFLDYNARVDGVSFRNAIFIFLGNAGGQVISEVALDFMREGRNREEITMNSKELEIKISQSIMNEKSGFSHSSLIDHHVIDHYIPFLPLELKHVRLCVLVEMMHLNMNRDIDLADKVAREMPFFPEREKIFSVKGCRSIRQKLVLY
;
A
#
# COMPACT_ATOMS: atom_id res chain seq x y z
N MET A 1 25.55 34.37 -29.64
CA MET A 1 25.54 32.93 -29.92
C MET A 1 26.84 32.39 -29.35
N ASP A 2 26.82 32.05 -28.06
CA ASP A 2 27.91 31.32 -27.43
C ASP A 2 27.42 29.89 -27.25
N THR A 3 27.99 28.97 -28.05
CA THR A 3 27.75 27.53 -27.92
C THR A 3 28.40 27.05 -26.62
N ILE A 4 27.59 26.78 -25.61
CA ILE A 4 28.05 26.13 -24.37
C ILE A 4 28.15 24.62 -24.67
N ASN A 5 29.38 24.11 -24.70
CA ASN A 5 29.64 22.68 -24.80
C ASN A 5 29.29 22.00 -23.47
N PHE A 6 28.33 21.07 -23.50
CA PHE A 6 28.07 20.17 -22.39
C PHE A 6 29.12 19.06 -22.39
N GLN A 7 29.91 18.95 -21.31
CA GLN A 7 30.87 17.87 -21.14
C GLN A 7 30.33 16.90 -20.08
N LEU A 8 30.10 15.65 -20.48
CA LEU A 8 29.77 14.55 -19.56
C LEU A 8 31.02 14.18 -18.75
N ILE A 9 30.92 14.21 -17.42
CA ILE A 9 32.02 13.81 -16.53
C ILE A 9 31.72 12.43 -15.95
N ASP A 10 32.62 11.48 -16.20
CA ASP A 10 32.63 10.14 -15.60
C ASP A 10 33.12 10.22 -14.14
N VAL A 11 32.28 9.81 -13.19
CA VAL A 11 32.52 9.89 -11.74
C VAL A 11 33.16 8.63 -11.14
N SER A 12 33.82 7.80 -11.94
CA SER A 12 34.59 6.65 -11.43
C SER A 12 35.92 7.01 -10.72
N LYS A 13 36.26 8.30 -10.52
CA LYS A 13 37.46 8.73 -9.78
C LYS A 13 37.13 9.67 -8.60
N PRO A 14 37.80 9.53 -7.43
CA PRO A 14 37.48 10.30 -6.24
C PRO A 14 38.19 11.67 -6.23
N PHE A 15 37.44 12.69 -5.79
CA PHE A 15 37.85 14.07 -5.49
C PHE A 15 38.40 14.92 -6.67
N LEU A 16 37.63 15.93 -7.07
CA LEU A 16 38.14 17.13 -7.71
C LEU A 16 37.89 18.33 -6.79
N ASP A 17 39.01 18.93 -6.39
CA ASP A 17 39.13 20.10 -5.51
C ASP A 17 38.51 21.36 -6.17
N TYR A 18 37.96 22.26 -5.33
CA TYR A 18 37.09 23.39 -5.70
C TYR A 18 37.74 24.48 -6.58
N ASN A 19 38.98 24.28 -7.05
CA ASN A 19 39.78 25.27 -7.76
C ASN A 19 40.45 24.78 -9.04
N THR A 20 40.04 23.64 -9.61
CA THR A 20 40.67 23.18 -10.88
C THR A 20 40.14 23.97 -12.09
N ARG A 21 41.07 24.61 -12.82
CA ARG A 21 40.83 25.19 -14.15
C ARG A 21 41.19 24.15 -15.21
N VAL A 22 40.28 23.88 -16.14
CA VAL A 22 40.56 23.09 -17.35
C VAL A 22 40.25 24.01 -18.54
N ASP A 23 41.22 24.18 -19.44
CA ASP A 23 41.14 24.98 -20.67
C ASP A 23 40.54 26.40 -20.51
N GLY A 24 40.95 27.11 -19.47
CA GLY A 24 40.70 28.56 -19.33
C GLY A 24 39.27 28.96 -18.95
N VAL A 25 38.34 28.02 -18.76
CA VAL A 25 36.95 28.32 -18.35
C VAL A 25 36.80 28.25 -16.83
N SER A 26 36.22 29.28 -16.22
CA SER A 26 35.91 29.33 -14.79
C SER A 26 34.53 28.72 -14.51
N PHE A 27 34.49 27.61 -13.77
CA PHE A 27 33.26 26.89 -13.39
C PHE A 27 32.43 27.57 -12.28
N ARG A 28 32.37 28.90 -12.23
CA ARG A 28 31.60 29.62 -11.19
C ARG A 28 30.08 29.46 -11.32
N ASN A 29 29.57 29.12 -12.52
CA ASN A 29 28.13 29.05 -12.81
C ASN A 29 27.66 27.72 -13.43
N ALA A 30 28.47 26.64 -13.38
CA ALA A 30 28.04 25.36 -13.94
C ALA A 30 27.00 24.66 -13.03
N ILE A 31 25.89 24.21 -13.63
CA ILE A 31 24.91 23.31 -13.01
C ILE A 31 25.37 21.89 -13.31
N PHE A 32 25.77 21.14 -12.28
CA PHE A 32 26.11 19.72 -12.42
C PHE A 32 24.84 18.88 -12.27
N ILE A 33 24.44 18.21 -13.35
CA ILE A 33 23.36 17.21 -13.33
C ILE A 33 24.02 15.84 -13.24
N PHE A 34 23.81 15.14 -12.12
CA PHE A 34 24.29 13.78 -11.94
C PHE A 34 23.31 12.81 -12.62
N LEU A 35 23.74 12.21 -13.74
CA LEU A 35 23.03 11.09 -14.36
C LEU A 35 23.68 9.80 -13.87
N SER A 36 22.98 9.03 -13.01
CA SER A 36 23.27 7.60 -12.92
C SER A 36 22.56 6.91 -14.08
N ASN A 37 23.14 5.84 -14.60
CA ASN A 37 22.76 5.17 -15.84
C ASN A 37 21.31 4.64 -15.85
N ALA A 38 20.33 5.51 -16.12
CA ALA A 38 19.02 5.19 -16.66
C ALA A 38 18.33 6.48 -17.15
N GLY A 39 18.09 6.62 -18.45
CA GLY A 39 17.13 7.61 -18.98
C GLY A 39 17.65 9.03 -19.26
N GLY A 40 18.80 9.17 -19.92
CA GLY A 40 19.44 10.48 -20.19
C GLY A 40 18.66 11.49 -21.04
N SER A 41 17.55 11.15 -21.72
CA SER A 41 16.80 12.10 -22.55
C SER A 41 15.80 12.94 -21.75
N LEU A 42 15.05 12.33 -20.82
CA LEU A 42 13.94 12.99 -20.12
C LEU A 42 14.43 14.04 -19.12
N ILE A 43 15.60 13.79 -18.52
CA ILE A 43 16.21 14.63 -17.49
C ILE A 43 16.76 15.93 -18.10
N VAL A 44 17.23 15.88 -19.35
CA VAL A 44 17.74 17.04 -20.08
C VAL A 44 16.59 17.98 -20.46
N ASP A 45 15.47 17.44 -20.93
CA ASP A 45 14.30 18.23 -21.32
C ASP A 45 13.65 18.92 -20.11
N MET A 46 13.51 18.23 -18.98
CA MET A 46 13.00 18.84 -17.73
C MET A 46 13.93 19.93 -17.19
N ALA A 47 15.25 19.77 -17.33
CA ALA A 47 16.21 20.79 -16.91
C ALA A 47 16.17 22.03 -17.83
N LEU A 48 15.95 21.83 -19.12
CA LEU A 48 15.78 22.91 -20.11
C LEU A 48 14.50 23.70 -19.88
N ASP A 49 13.39 23.03 -19.59
CA ASP A 49 12.11 23.68 -19.27
C ASP A 49 12.18 24.46 -17.95
N PHE A 50 12.83 23.89 -16.93
CA PHE A 50 13.04 24.58 -15.66
C PHE A 50 13.92 25.84 -15.80
N TRP A 51 14.92 25.79 -16.67
CA TRP A 51 15.75 26.96 -16.99
C TRP A 51 14.97 28.04 -17.75
N ARG A 52 14.07 27.65 -18.67
CA ARG A 52 13.17 28.58 -19.40
C ARG A 52 12.19 29.31 -18.48
N GLU A 53 11.80 28.71 -17.35
CA GLU A 53 10.86 29.30 -16.39
C GLU A 53 11.50 30.24 -15.35
N GLY A 54 12.82 30.43 -15.34
CA GLY A 54 13.49 31.43 -14.50
C GLY A 54 13.43 31.17 -12.98
N LYS A 55 13.17 29.93 -12.56
CA LYS A 55 13.11 29.52 -11.14
C LYS A 55 14.50 29.51 -10.49
N LYS A 56 14.58 29.86 -9.20
CA LYS A 56 15.85 30.02 -8.47
C LYS A 56 16.48 28.67 -8.12
N ARG A 57 17.82 28.67 -8.04
CA ARG A 57 18.68 27.49 -7.78
C ARG A 57 18.36 26.74 -6.47
N GLU A 58 17.71 27.41 -5.52
CA GLU A 58 17.31 26.85 -4.22
C GLU A 58 16.06 25.95 -4.32
N ASP A 59 15.28 26.05 -5.40
CA ASP A 59 14.08 25.26 -5.65
C ASP A 59 14.38 23.91 -6.35
N LEU A 60 15.62 23.67 -6.78
CA LEU A 60 16.08 22.41 -7.39
C LEU A 60 16.87 21.57 -6.39
N TRP A 61 16.15 21.01 -5.42
CA TRP A 61 16.59 19.83 -4.68
C TRP A 61 15.54 18.75 -4.82
N ILE A 62 15.33 18.25 -6.05
CA ILE A 62 14.65 16.96 -6.22
C ILE A 62 15.71 15.91 -5.89
N ASN A 63 15.64 15.39 -4.66
CA ASN A 63 16.48 14.28 -4.25
C ASN A 63 16.21 13.13 -5.22
N SER A 64 17.23 12.51 -5.80
CA SER A 64 17.02 11.39 -6.74
C SER A 64 16.22 10.23 -6.15
N LYS A 65 16.16 10.15 -4.82
CA LYS A 65 15.30 9.22 -4.06
C LYS A 65 13.81 9.53 -4.17
N GLU A 66 13.39 10.78 -4.36
CA GLU A 66 11.97 11.16 -4.50
C GLU A 66 11.39 10.78 -5.88
N LEU A 67 12.27 10.55 -6.87
CA LEU A 67 11.93 10.10 -8.23
C LEU A 67 11.53 8.62 -8.32
N GLU A 68 11.69 7.81 -7.27
CA GLU A 68 11.20 6.41 -7.25
C GLU A 68 9.67 6.31 -7.18
N THR A 69 9.00 7.37 -6.75
CA THR A 69 7.54 7.43 -6.82
C THR A 69 7.17 7.63 -8.28
N LYS A 70 6.45 6.67 -8.86
CA LYS A 70 5.83 6.86 -10.17
C LYS A 70 5.02 8.15 -10.05
N ILE A 71 5.20 9.12 -10.96
CA ILE A 71 4.34 10.30 -10.93
C ILE A 71 2.91 9.75 -11.02
N PHE A 72 2.14 9.88 -9.93
CA PHE A 72 0.79 9.35 -9.82
C PHE A 72 -0.11 10.24 -10.69
N ASN A 73 0.05 10.10 -12.00
CA ASN A 73 -0.59 10.92 -13.02
C ASN A 73 -1.72 10.16 -13.72
N ASP A 74 -1.89 8.87 -13.43
CA ASP A 74 -2.89 8.05 -14.11
C ASP A 74 -3.82 7.36 -13.12
N LYS A 75 -4.84 8.10 -12.66
CA LYS A 75 -5.99 7.56 -11.93
C LYS A 75 -6.57 6.32 -12.64
N ASN A 76 -6.53 6.29 -13.97
CA ASN A 76 -7.09 5.19 -14.76
C ASN A 76 -6.29 3.90 -14.59
N SER A 77 -4.99 3.97 -14.27
CA SER A 77 -4.13 2.80 -14.02
C SER A 77 -4.55 2.08 -12.75
N LEU A 78 -4.72 2.80 -11.63
CA LEU A 78 -5.14 2.19 -10.36
C LEU A 78 -6.56 1.63 -10.44
N GLU A 79 -7.47 2.36 -11.09
CA GLU A 79 -8.86 1.90 -11.30
C GLU A 79 -8.92 0.62 -12.14
N ALA A 80 -8.18 0.58 -13.26
CA ALA A 80 -8.09 -0.62 -14.09
C ALA A 80 -7.49 -1.80 -13.32
N ASP A 81 -6.37 -1.60 -12.61
CA ASP A 81 -5.74 -2.68 -11.85
C ASP A 81 -6.66 -3.20 -10.72
N LEU A 82 -7.39 -2.32 -10.02
CA LEU A 82 -8.36 -2.75 -9.00
C LEU A 82 -9.52 -3.54 -9.64
N ARG A 83 -10.06 -3.09 -10.77
CA ARG A 83 -11.13 -3.79 -11.47
C ARG A 83 -10.69 -5.16 -12.00
N ASP A 84 -9.49 -5.22 -12.57
CA ASP A 84 -9.02 -6.39 -13.33
C ASP A 84 -8.38 -7.45 -12.41
N PHE A 85 -7.92 -7.07 -11.20
CA PHE A 85 -7.22 -7.98 -10.29
C PHE A 85 -7.84 -8.11 -8.88
N LEU A 86 -8.79 -7.26 -8.47
CA LEU A 86 -9.44 -7.36 -7.15
C LEU A 86 -10.90 -7.82 -7.24
N PHE A 87 -11.10 -9.14 -7.33
CA PHE A 87 -12.42 -9.74 -7.56
C PHE A 87 -13.34 -9.72 -6.34
N GLY A 88 -14.59 -9.28 -6.56
CA GLY A 88 -15.66 -9.37 -5.57
C GLY A 88 -15.53 -8.40 -4.39
N GLN A 89 -14.70 -7.36 -4.50
CA GLN A 89 -14.47 -6.37 -3.46
C GLN A 89 -14.82 -4.95 -3.93
N HIS A 90 -16.04 -4.75 -4.44
CA HIS A 90 -16.49 -3.45 -4.98
C HIS A 90 -16.35 -2.31 -3.96
N ILE A 91 -16.70 -2.57 -2.69
CA ILE A 91 -16.51 -1.61 -1.60
C ILE A 91 -15.03 -1.21 -1.43
N ALA A 92 -14.14 -2.19 -1.34
CA ALA A 92 -12.73 -1.92 -1.11
C ALA A 92 -12.11 -1.21 -2.31
N SER A 93 -12.45 -1.62 -3.54
CA SER A 93 -12.01 -0.96 -4.76
C SER A 93 -12.40 0.52 -4.79
N ASP A 94 -13.66 0.84 -4.50
CA ASP A 94 -14.16 2.22 -4.53
C ASP A 94 -13.48 3.11 -3.47
N VAL A 95 -13.36 2.61 -2.24
CA VAL A 95 -12.76 3.38 -1.14
C VAL A 95 -11.26 3.56 -1.35
N VAL A 96 -10.53 2.50 -1.74
CA VAL A 96 -9.09 2.56 -2.01
C VAL A 96 -8.81 3.51 -3.17
N LEU A 97 -9.57 3.41 -4.27
CA LEU A 97 -9.40 4.29 -5.42
C LEU A 97 -9.54 5.76 -5.03
N LYS A 98 -10.61 6.10 -4.29
CA LYS A 98 -10.87 7.47 -3.84
C LYS A 98 -9.81 7.97 -2.85
N ALA A 99 -9.52 7.19 -1.81
CA ALA A 99 -8.62 7.58 -0.73
C ALA A 99 -7.17 7.75 -1.22
N VAL A 100 -6.66 6.77 -1.97
CA VAL A 100 -5.30 6.83 -2.53
C VAL A 100 -5.19 7.96 -3.55
N THR A 101 -6.15 8.11 -4.46
CA THR A 101 -6.12 9.19 -5.47
C THR A 101 -6.16 10.57 -4.80
N SER A 102 -7.06 10.77 -3.83
CA SER A 102 -7.16 12.04 -3.11
C SER A 102 -5.87 12.35 -2.36
N PHE A 103 -5.28 11.37 -1.68
CA PHE A 103 -4.04 11.58 -0.93
C PHE A 103 -2.83 11.87 -1.83
N MET A 104 -2.75 11.19 -2.98
CA MET A 104 -1.63 11.37 -3.91
C MET A 104 -1.72 12.67 -4.69
N THR A 105 -2.93 13.20 -4.92
CA THR A 105 -3.14 14.49 -5.59
C THR A 105 -3.10 15.69 -4.63
N ASP A 106 -3.23 15.46 -3.33
CA ASP A 106 -3.03 16.49 -2.32
C ASP A 106 -1.53 16.82 -2.19
N SER A 107 -1.18 18.07 -2.51
CA SER A 107 0.19 18.58 -2.38
C SER A 107 0.59 18.88 -0.94
N LYS A 108 -0.38 19.05 -0.02
CA LYS A 108 -0.15 19.41 1.39
C LYS A 108 -1.12 18.66 2.31
N PRO A 109 -1.05 17.32 2.36
CA PRO A 109 -1.86 16.54 3.29
C PRO A 109 -1.56 16.99 4.72
N ASN A 110 -2.60 17.06 5.55
CA ASN A 110 -2.45 17.46 6.95
C ASN A 110 -2.15 16.28 7.88
N LYS A 111 -2.40 15.03 7.45
CA LYS A 111 -2.12 13.79 8.17
C LYS A 111 -1.70 12.70 7.17
N PRO A 112 -0.96 11.65 7.58
CA PRO A 112 -0.74 10.49 6.72
C PRO A 112 -2.06 9.83 6.30
N LEU A 113 -2.03 9.10 5.18
CA LEU A 113 -3.13 8.22 4.80
C LEU A 113 -3.12 6.96 5.66
N VAL A 114 -4.22 6.70 6.38
CA VAL A 114 -4.35 5.53 7.26
C VAL A 114 -5.55 4.67 6.84
N LEU A 115 -5.27 3.53 6.21
CA LEU A 115 -6.27 2.56 5.77
C LEU A 115 -6.29 1.34 6.68
N SER A 116 -7.46 0.86 7.06
CA SER A 116 -7.60 -0.37 7.87
C SER A 116 -8.49 -1.38 7.15
N PHE A 117 -7.92 -2.52 6.75
CA PHE A 117 -8.58 -3.56 5.97
C PHE A 117 -9.03 -4.71 6.88
N HIS A 118 -10.31 -5.05 6.83
CA HIS A 118 -10.95 -6.03 7.72
C HIS A 118 -11.71 -7.08 6.94
N GLY A 119 -11.63 -8.35 7.32
CA GLY A 119 -12.35 -9.44 6.64
C GLY A 119 -11.74 -10.80 6.92
N THR A 120 -12.31 -11.87 6.35
CA THR A 120 -11.79 -13.24 6.54
C THR A 120 -10.46 -13.48 5.79
N SER A 121 -9.86 -14.66 5.95
CA SER A 121 -8.57 -14.97 5.29
C SER A 121 -8.76 -15.24 3.80
N GLY A 122 -7.80 -14.79 2.97
CA GLY A 122 -7.76 -15.11 1.54
C GLY A 122 -8.71 -14.31 0.64
N VAL A 123 -9.34 -13.26 1.15
CA VAL A 123 -10.29 -12.40 0.43
C VAL A 123 -9.65 -11.25 -0.38
N GLY A 124 -8.33 -11.05 -0.24
CA GLY A 124 -7.60 -10.04 -1.02
C GLY A 124 -6.94 -8.90 -0.23
N LYS A 125 -7.01 -8.87 1.11
CA LYS A 125 -6.42 -7.80 1.95
C LYS A 125 -4.96 -7.49 1.64
N THR A 126 -4.09 -8.50 1.62
CA THR A 126 -2.67 -8.34 1.25
C THR A 126 -2.48 -8.17 -0.26
N HIS A 127 -3.43 -8.61 -1.09
CA HIS A 127 -3.32 -8.49 -2.53
C HIS A 127 -3.52 -7.03 -2.97
N VAL A 128 -4.53 -6.33 -2.41
CA VAL A 128 -4.77 -4.92 -2.72
C VAL A 128 -3.59 -4.02 -2.34
N THR A 129 -2.81 -4.36 -1.29
CA THR A 129 -1.61 -3.58 -0.95
C THR A 129 -0.54 -3.67 -2.03
N LYS A 130 -0.45 -4.82 -2.71
CA LYS A 130 0.46 -4.99 -3.86
C LYS A 130 -0.03 -4.19 -5.07
N ILE A 131 -1.34 -4.15 -5.31
CA ILE A 131 -1.94 -3.31 -6.36
C ILE A 131 -1.63 -1.83 -6.11
N ILE A 132 -1.82 -1.36 -4.87
CA ILE A 132 -1.48 0.00 -4.46
C ILE A 132 0.02 0.24 -4.70
N ALA A 133 0.89 -0.62 -4.15
CA ALA A 133 2.33 -0.46 -4.27
C ALA A 133 2.80 -0.41 -5.74
N LYS A 134 2.31 -1.30 -6.61
CA LYS A 134 2.58 -1.32 -8.06
C LYS A 134 2.22 -0.01 -8.76
N ASN A 135 1.19 0.68 -8.29
CA ASN A 135 0.75 1.94 -8.86
C ASN A 135 1.48 3.16 -8.28
N LEU A 136 2.11 3.04 -7.10
CA LEU A 136 2.82 4.14 -6.43
C LEU A 136 4.34 4.09 -6.60
N TYR A 137 4.93 2.90 -6.64
CA TYR A 137 6.38 2.69 -6.65
C TYR A 137 6.80 1.91 -7.89
N GLU A 138 7.94 2.27 -8.48
CA GLU A 138 8.46 1.63 -9.69
C GLU A 138 8.63 0.11 -9.54
N LYS A 139 9.19 -0.32 -8.40
CA LYS A 139 9.39 -1.74 -8.06
C LYS A 139 8.18 -2.39 -7.38
N GLY A 140 7.04 -1.71 -7.33
CA GLY A 140 5.83 -2.21 -6.67
C GLY A 140 6.07 -2.61 -5.22
N ASP A 141 5.66 -3.81 -4.85
CA ASP A 141 5.83 -4.36 -3.49
C ASP A 141 7.28 -4.71 -3.13
N ASP A 142 8.18 -4.78 -4.12
CA ASP A 142 9.62 -5.00 -3.93
C ASP A 142 10.41 -3.69 -3.77
N SER A 143 9.73 -2.54 -3.68
CA SER A 143 10.39 -1.26 -3.41
C SER A 143 10.94 -1.20 -1.98
N ASP A 144 12.12 -0.60 -1.84
CA ASP A 144 12.75 -0.33 -0.54
C ASP A 144 11.93 0.65 0.34
N HIS A 145 10.92 1.30 -0.24
CA HIS A 145 10.01 2.25 0.42
C HIS A 145 8.67 1.62 0.82
N VAL A 146 8.47 0.33 0.51
CA VAL A 146 7.31 -0.46 0.93
C VAL A 146 7.73 -1.42 2.03
N HIS A 147 7.17 -1.21 3.21
CA HIS A 147 7.66 -1.80 4.44
C HIS A 147 6.61 -2.71 5.07
N LYS A 148 6.84 -4.02 5.02
CA LYS A 148 5.93 -5.00 5.63
C LYS A 148 6.35 -5.38 7.06
N TYR A 149 5.43 -5.23 8.00
CA TYR A 149 5.56 -5.63 9.39
C TYR A 149 4.51 -6.69 9.74
N ILE A 150 4.93 -7.93 10.00
CA ILE A 150 4.03 -9.01 10.42
C ILE A 150 4.10 -9.13 11.95
N SER A 151 3.00 -8.78 12.63
CA SER A 151 2.98 -8.63 14.09
C SER A 151 3.41 -9.90 14.83
N THR A 152 2.90 -11.06 14.43
CA THR A 152 3.21 -12.35 15.07
C THR A 152 4.66 -12.79 14.90
N TYR A 153 5.30 -12.44 13.79
CA TYR A 153 6.69 -12.81 13.51
C TYR A 153 7.69 -11.90 14.25
N ARG A 154 7.39 -10.61 14.34
CA ARG A 154 8.29 -9.60 14.92
C ARG A 154 8.15 -9.48 16.45
N PHE A 155 7.08 -10.04 17.03
CA PHE A 155 6.83 -10.05 18.47
C PHE A 155 6.61 -11.48 19.04
N PRO A 156 7.62 -12.37 18.99
CA PRO A 156 7.46 -13.73 19.52
C PRO A 156 7.53 -13.79 21.06
N HIS A 157 8.23 -12.84 21.72
CA HIS A 157 8.52 -12.90 23.16
C HIS A 157 8.01 -11.67 23.91
N LYS A 158 7.01 -11.86 24.78
CA LYS A 158 6.41 -10.77 25.57
C LYS A 158 7.43 -10.02 26.46
N GLU A 159 8.46 -10.69 26.95
CA GLU A 159 9.48 -10.11 27.84
C GLU A 159 10.36 -9.05 27.17
N LYS A 160 10.43 -9.03 25.84
CA LYS A 160 11.24 -8.07 25.07
C LYS A 160 10.44 -6.87 24.57
N LEU A 161 9.28 -6.61 25.17
CA LEU A 161 8.33 -5.60 24.69
C LEU A 161 8.95 -4.21 24.58
N ASP A 162 9.70 -3.75 25.58
CA ASP A 162 10.32 -2.42 25.55
C ASP A 162 11.32 -2.27 24.40
N LEU A 163 12.13 -3.32 24.14
CA LEU A 163 13.04 -3.36 23.01
C LEU A 163 12.29 -3.31 21.66
N TYR A 164 11.19 -4.06 21.54
CA TYR A 164 10.38 -4.04 20.32
C TYR A 164 9.69 -2.70 20.08
N ARG A 165 9.24 -2.03 21.15
CA ARG A 165 8.69 -0.67 21.08
C ARG A 165 9.72 0.30 20.53
N GLU A 166 10.92 0.31 21.08
CA GLU A 166 11.99 1.21 20.64
C GLU A 166 12.42 0.92 19.19
N ASN A 167 12.63 -0.35 18.85
CA ASN A 167 12.99 -0.76 17.49
C ASN A 167 11.92 -0.37 16.47
N LEU A 168 10.63 -0.53 16.80
CA LEU A 168 9.52 -0.15 15.93
C LEU A 168 9.50 1.37 15.71
N LYS A 169 9.64 2.15 16.78
CA LYS A 169 9.70 3.62 16.72
C LYS A 169 10.84 4.08 15.81
N GLN A 170 12.04 3.54 16.02
CA GLN A 170 13.23 3.89 15.24
C GLN A 170 13.10 3.48 13.78
N TRP A 171 12.56 2.30 13.50
CA TRP A 171 12.36 1.80 12.15
C TRP A 171 11.37 2.65 11.35
N ILE A 172 10.22 3.02 11.93
CA ILE A 172 9.25 3.91 11.27
C ILE A 172 9.88 5.28 11.00
N ARG A 173 10.48 5.89 12.03
CA ARG A 173 11.12 7.21 11.92
C ARG A 173 12.25 7.23 10.90
N GLY A 174 13.13 6.23 10.90
CA GLY A 174 14.28 6.16 10.01
C GLY A 174 13.88 6.09 8.54
N ASN A 175 12.87 5.26 8.23
CA ASN A 175 12.37 5.12 6.86
C ASN A 175 11.69 6.40 6.36
N VAL A 176 10.80 7.01 7.16
CA VAL A 176 10.13 8.28 6.76
C VAL A 176 11.14 9.43 6.66
N SER A 177 12.16 9.45 7.52
CA SER A 177 13.24 10.43 7.41
C SER A 177 14.06 10.27 6.13
N SER A 178 14.18 9.05 5.60
CA SER A 178 14.86 8.78 4.33
C SER A 178 13.96 9.03 3.12
N PHE A 179 12.68 8.69 3.23
CA PHE A 179 11.70 8.80 2.15
C PHE A 179 10.32 9.14 2.73
N PRO A 180 9.89 10.42 2.68
CA PRO A 180 8.66 10.86 3.36
C PRO A 180 7.37 10.16 2.93
N ARG A 181 7.32 9.62 1.70
CA ARG A 181 6.20 8.86 1.14
C ARG A 181 6.30 7.35 1.38
N SER A 182 7.05 6.90 2.40
CA SER A 182 7.13 5.47 2.74
C SER A 182 5.76 4.88 3.05
N MET A 183 5.53 3.66 2.58
CA MET A 183 4.30 2.89 2.82
C MET A 183 4.58 1.78 3.83
N PHE A 184 3.81 1.75 4.92
CA PHE A 184 3.93 0.74 5.97
C PHE A 184 2.70 -0.16 5.99
N ILE A 185 2.92 -1.48 5.89
CA ILE A 185 1.87 -2.49 5.91
C ILE A 185 2.02 -3.30 7.20
N PHE A 186 1.08 -3.14 8.14
CA PHE A 186 1.03 -3.94 9.36
C PHE A 186 0.04 -5.08 9.18
N ASP A 187 0.57 -6.30 9.08
CA ASP A 187 -0.20 -7.53 8.91
C ASP A 187 -0.54 -8.15 10.28
N GLU A 188 -1.69 -8.80 10.34
CA GLU A 188 -2.26 -9.38 11.57
C GLU A 188 -2.34 -8.39 12.74
N MET A 189 -2.82 -7.18 12.46
CA MET A 189 -2.94 -6.10 13.45
C MET A 189 -3.88 -6.47 14.61
N ASP A 190 -4.86 -7.34 14.37
CA ASP A 190 -5.73 -7.92 15.40
C ASP A 190 -4.97 -8.70 16.48
N LYS A 191 -3.77 -9.21 16.15
CA LYS A 191 -2.89 -9.95 17.07
C LYS A 191 -1.77 -9.09 17.64
N MET A 192 -1.66 -7.82 17.25
CA MET A 192 -0.59 -6.93 17.70
C MET A 192 -0.80 -6.55 19.18
N HIS A 193 0.28 -6.52 19.95
CA HIS A 193 0.21 -6.15 21.36
C HIS A 193 -0.18 -4.66 21.50
N PRO A 194 -1.16 -4.28 22.36
CA PRO A 194 -1.64 -2.90 22.48
C PRO A 194 -0.54 -1.86 22.72
N GLN A 195 0.47 -2.21 23.53
CA GLN A 195 1.62 -1.34 23.77
C GLN A 195 2.49 -1.05 22.54
N LEU A 196 2.55 -1.93 21.54
CA LEU A 196 3.22 -1.63 20.27
C LEU A 196 2.35 -0.72 19.41
N ILE A 197 1.03 -0.90 19.48
CA ILE A 197 0.07 -0.03 18.82
C ILE A 197 0.19 1.40 19.36
N ASP A 198 0.36 1.56 20.68
CA ASP A 198 0.63 2.86 21.33
C ASP A 198 1.85 3.59 20.77
N VAL A 199 2.88 2.86 20.32
CA VAL A 199 4.07 3.43 19.69
C VAL A 199 3.76 3.99 18.30
N ILE A 200 2.81 3.39 17.58
CA ILE A 200 2.49 3.80 16.21
C ILE A 200 1.65 5.08 16.19
N LYS A 201 0.75 5.26 17.16
CA LYS A 201 -0.26 6.34 17.15
C LYS A 201 0.29 7.75 16.87
N PRO A 202 1.40 8.18 17.50
CA PRO A 202 1.93 9.53 17.26
C PRO A 202 2.29 9.81 15.79
N PHE A 203 2.59 8.76 15.02
CA PHE A 203 2.90 8.89 13.59
C PHE A 203 1.66 9.09 12.73
N LEU A 204 0.47 8.78 13.23
CA LEU A 204 -0.79 8.75 12.49
C LEU A 204 -1.68 9.98 12.76
N ASP A 205 -1.29 10.83 13.71
CA ASP A 205 -2.08 11.96 14.18
C ASP A 205 -2.12 13.14 13.18
N TYR A 206 -3.01 14.10 13.42
CA TYR A 206 -3.07 15.33 12.64
C TYR A 206 -1.78 16.13 12.80
N ASN A 207 -1.26 16.65 11.68
CA ASN A 207 0.02 17.32 11.60
C ASN A 207 1.20 16.50 12.16
N ALA A 208 1.11 15.16 12.13
CA ALA A 208 2.07 14.25 12.74
C ALA A 208 3.52 14.64 12.47
N ARG A 209 4.20 15.05 13.54
CA ARG A 209 5.63 15.35 13.55
C ARG A 209 6.23 14.71 14.81
N VAL A 210 7.11 13.74 14.61
CA VAL A 210 7.75 13.00 15.72
C VAL A 210 9.25 13.17 15.58
N ASP A 211 9.88 13.66 16.65
CA ASP A 211 11.33 13.88 16.73
C ASP A 211 11.89 14.67 15.50
N GLY A 212 11.14 15.69 15.07
CA GLY A 212 11.51 16.57 13.96
C GLY A 212 11.17 16.04 12.56
N VAL A 213 10.66 14.83 12.41
CA VAL A 213 10.30 14.20 11.13
C VAL A 213 8.79 14.34 10.89
N SER A 214 8.39 14.78 9.69
CA SER A 214 6.98 14.92 9.29
C SER A 214 6.47 13.61 8.68
N PHE A 215 5.31 13.14 9.13
CA PHE A 215 4.68 11.90 8.65
C PHE A 215 3.51 12.14 7.69
N ARG A 216 3.19 13.41 7.40
CA ARG A 216 2.01 13.79 6.61
C ARG A 216 1.92 13.14 5.23
N ASN A 217 3.05 12.79 4.63
CA ASN A 217 3.12 12.17 3.30
C ASN A 217 3.19 10.64 3.35
N ALA A 218 3.31 10.04 4.54
CA ALA A 218 3.44 8.60 4.69
C ALA A 218 2.09 7.89 4.51
N ILE A 219 2.13 6.61 4.16
CA ILE A 219 0.96 5.76 3.99
C ILE A 219 1.03 4.62 4.99
N PHE A 220 -0.01 4.42 5.78
CA PHE A 220 -0.14 3.33 6.73
C PHE A 220 -1.33 2.46 6.33
N ILE A 221 -1.09 1.16 6.21
CA ILE A 221 -2.13 0.16 5.93
C ILE A 221 -2.11 -0.91 7.00
N PHE A 222 -3.24 -1.11 7.66
CA PHE A 222 -3.44 -2.14 8.67
C PHE A 222 -4.28 -3.27 8.10
N LEU A 223 -3.83 -4.51 8.28
CA LEU A 223 -4.56 -5.70 7.84
C LEU A 223 -4.97 -6.48 9.08
N GLY A 224 -6.27 -6.70 9.23
CA GLY A 224 -6.83 -7.45 10.35
C GLY A 224 -7.88 -8.46 9.92
N ASN A 225 -8.06 -9.51 10.72
CA ASN A 225 -9.21 -10.40 10.59
C ASN A 225 -10.38 -10.01 11.51
N ALA A 226 -10.17 -9.05 12.42
CA ALA A 226 -11.20 -8.56 13.33
C ALA A 226 -12.42 -8.04 12.57
N GLY A 227 -13.63 -8.41 13.02
CA GLY A 227 -14.88 -8.08 12.36
C GLY A 227 -15.20 -8.91 11.10
N GLY A 228 -14.32 -9.85 10.71
CA GLY A 228 -14.53 -10.68 9.52
C GLY A 228 -15.76 -11.59 9.59
N GLN A 229 -16.15 -12.03 10.80
CA GLN A 229 -17.37 -12.81 11.01
C GLN A 229 -18.62 -11.96 10.76
N VAL A 230 -18.70 -10.77 11.36
CA VAL A 230 -19.82 -9.83 11.18
C VAL A 230 -19.96 -9.41 9.71
N ILE A 231 -18.85 -9.15 9.02
CA ILE A 231 -18.86 -8.85 7.58
C ILE A 231 -19.45 -10.03 6.78
N SER A 232 -19.11 -11.26 7.16
CA SER A 232 -19.61 -12.47 6.50
C SER A 232 -21.09 -12.71 6.78
N GLU A 233 -21.56 -12.43 8.00
CA GLU A 233 -22.97 -12.52 8.39
C GLU A 233 -23.82 -11.52 7.61
N VAL A 234 -23.40 -10.25 7.52
CA VAL A 234 -24.11 -9.25 6.70
C VAL A 234 -24.17 -9.67 5.23
N ALA A 235 -23.06 -10.16 4.67
CA ALA A 235 -23.05 -10.65 3.29
C ALA A 235 -23.98 -11.86 3.09
N LEU A 236 -24.07 -12.75 4.09
CA LEU A 236 -24.95 -13.91 4.06
C LEU A 236 -26.43 -13.51 4.14
N ASP A 237 -26.77 -12.53 4.99
CA ASP A 237 -28.14 -12.05 5.15
C ASP A 237 -28.64 -11.41 3.85
N PHE A 238 -27.85 -10.54 3.22
CA PHE A 238 -28.18 -9.97 1.90
C PHE A 238 -28.45 -11.05 0.85
N MET A 239 -27.61 -12.10 0.81
CA MET A 239 -27.80 -13.21 -0.13
C MET A 239 -29.07 -14.01 0.17
N ARG A 240 -29.40 -14.24 1.45
CA ARG A 240 -30.62 -14.93 1.88
C ARG A 240 -31.89 -14.14 1.59
N GLU A 241 -31.79 -12.81 1.60
CA GLU A 241 -32.84 -11.90 1.16
C GLU A 241 -32.98 -11.83 -0.37
N GLY A 242 -32.14 -12.55 -1.14
CA GLY A 242 -32.15 -12.53 -2.60
C GLY A 242 -31.61 -11.23 -3.20
N ARG A 243 -30.86 -10.44 -2.43
CA ARG A 243 -30.28 -9.18 -2.86
C ARG A 243 -28.91 -9.40 -3.47
N ASN A 244 -28.51 -8.52 -4.39
CA ASN A 244 -27.19 -8.62 -4.99
C ASN A 244 -26.12 -8.16 -4.00
N ARG A 245 -24.97 -8.83 -4.04
CA ARG A 245 -23.78 -8.44 -3.25
C ARG A 245 -23.39 -6.98 -3.49
N GLU A 246 -23.47 -6.53 -4.73
CA GLU A 246 -23.08 -5.18 -5.16
C GLU A 246 -23.96 -4.08 -4.55
N GLU A 247 -25.13 -4.42 -3.98
CA GLU A 247 -25.97 -3.49 -3.22
C GLU A 247 -25.43 -3.21 -1.81
N ILE A 248 -24.48 -4.01 -1.31
CA ILE A 248 -23.83 -3.74 -0.03
C ILE A 248 -22.93 -2.52 -0.23
N THR A 249 -23.21 -1.43 0.48
CA THR A 249 -22.44 -0.18 0.38
C THR A 249 -21.98 0.29 1.76
N MET A 250 -20.86 1.00 1.81
CA MET A 250 -20.31 1.59 3.04
C MET A 250 -21.22 2.66 3.65
N ASN A 251 -22.07 3.30 2.84
CA ASN A 251 -22.97 4.35 3.31
C ASN A 251 -24.11 3.85 4.19
N SER A 252 -24.29 2.52 4.28
CA SER A 252 -25.14 1.95 5.31
C SER A 252 -24.46 2.16 6.66
N LYS A 253 -24.83 3.24 7.37
CA LYS A 253 -24.38 3.52 8.75
C LYS A 253 -24.39 2.27 9.63
N GLU A 254 -25.34 1.38 9.38
CA GLU A 254 -25.47 0.10 10.06
C GLU A 254 -24.26 -0.84 9.86
N LEU A 255 -23.72 -0.97 8.64
CA LEU A 255 -22.57 -1.83 8.38
C LEU A 255 -21.30 -1.26 9.01
N GLU A 256 -21.09 0.04 8.86
CA GLU A 256 -19.96 0.74 9.48
C GLU A 256 -19.99 0.64 11.01
N ILE A 257 -21.17 0.85 11.62
CA ILE A 257 -21.36 0.71 13.07
C ILE A 257 -21.14 -0.74 13.50
N LYS A 258 -21.72 -1.73 12.81
CA LYS A 258 -21.58 -3.15 13.15
C LYS A 258 -20.12 -3.61 13.05
N ILE A 259 -19.41 -3.21 12.00
CA ILE A 259 -17.98 -3.52 11.82
C ILE A 259 -17.16 -2.86 12.92
N SER A 260 -17.36 -1.55 13.15
CA SER A 260 -16.60 -0.81 14.14
C SER A 260 -16.80 -1.37 15.55
N GLN A 261 -18.05 -1.63 15.93
CA GLN A 261 -18.39 -2.26 17.21
C GLN A 261 -17.81 -3.67 17.34
N SER A 262 -17.82 -4.48 16.28
CA SER A 262 -17.21 -5.81 16.31
C SER A 262 -15.70 -5.75 16.51
N ILE A 263 -15.01 -4.82 15.83
CA ILE A 263 -13.57 -4.62 15.98
C ILE A 263 -13.24 -4.14 17.41
N MET A 264 -14.08 -3.29 17.99
CA MET A 264 -13.94 -2.80 19.37
C MET A 264 -14.22 -3.87 20.43
N ASN A 265 -15.23 -4.72 20.22
CA ASN A 265 -15.70 -5.69 21.22
C ASN A 265 -14.93 -7.01 21.21
N GLU A 266 -14.37 -7.42 20.06
CA GLU A 266 -13.40 -8.51 20.05
C GLU A 266 -12.19 -8.09 20.90
N LYS A 267 -11.72 -8.96 21.81
CA LYS A 267 -10.45 -8.79 22.58
C LYS A 267 -9.22 -8.85 21.65
N SER A 268 -9.23 -8.05 20.60
CA SER A 268 -8.17 -7.85 19.63
C SER A 268 -7.21 -6.78 20.14
N GLY A 269 -6.02 -6.67 19.54
CA GLY A 269 -5.04 -5.62 19.85
C GLY A 269 -5.64 -4.22 19.84
N PHE A 270 -6.67 -4.00 19.02
CA PHE A 270 -7.40 -2.75 18.92
C PHE A 270 -8.23 -2.40 20.17
N SER A 271 -8.84 -3.39 20.85
CA SER A 271 -9.78 -3.17 21.98
C SER A 271 -9.17 -2.49 23.22
N HIS A 272 -7.84 -2.53 23.36
CA HIS A 272 -7.14 -1.94 24.52
C HIS A 272 -6.23 -0.77 24.15
N SER A 273 -6.20 -0.39 22.87
CA SER A 273 -5.39 0.72 22.40
C SER A 273 -6.32 1.89 22.06
N SER A 274 -6.05 3.09 22.57
CA SER A 274 -6.69 4.36 22.16
C SER A 274 -6.52 4.73 20.66
N LEU A 275 -6.23 3.78 19.76
CA LEU A 275 -6.27 4.01 18.31
C LEU A 275 -7.69 4.25 17.80
N ILE A 276 -8.69 3.74 18.53
CA ILE A 276 -10.10 3.89 18.18
C ILE A 276 -10.72 5.12 18.86
N ASP A 277 -10.16 5.58 19.99
CA ASP A 277 -10.65 6.75 20.74
C ASP A 277 -10.29 8.10 20.11
N HIS A 278 -9.41 8.10 19.11
CA HIS A 278 -9.00 9.28 18.36
C HIS A 278 -9.14 8.95 16.88
N HIS A 279 -9.65 9.87 16.06
CA HIS A 279 -9.95 9.74 14.62
C HIS A 279 -8.70 9.52 13.74
N VAL A 280 -7.91 8.50 14.08
CA VAL A 280 -6.58 8.23 13.56
C VAL A 280 -6.68 7.44 12.26
N ILE A 281 -7.57 6.44 12.22
CA ILE A 281 -7.87 5.67 11.01
C ILE A 281 -8.82 6.50 10.13
N ASP A 282 -8.45 6.71 8.87
CA ASP A 282 -9.30 7.45 7.91
C ASP A 282 -10.46 6.59 7.41
N HIS A 283 -10.18 5.32 7.11
CA HIS A 283 -11.14 4.41 6.52
C HIS A 283 -11.02 2.99 7.08
N TYR A 284 -12.12 2.48 7.63
CA TYR A 284 -12.32 1.06 7.90
C TYR A 284 -12.94 0.41 6.66
N ILE A 285 -12.21 -0.48 6.01
CA ILE A 285 -12.57 -1.02 4.69
C ILE A 285 -12.86 -2.52 4.82
N PRO A 286 -14.12 -2.95 4.67
CA PRO A 286 -14.48 -4.35 4.72
C PRO A 286 -14.10 -5.08 3.43
N PHE A 287 -13.64 -6.31 3.61
CA PHE A 287 -13.43 -7.29 2.56
C PHE A 287 -14.45 -8.41 2.75
N LEU A 288 -15.34 -8.48 1.78
CA LEU A 288 -16.46 -9.41 1.76
C LEU A 288 -15.97 -10.84 1.44
N PRO A 289 -16.61 -11.88 1.97
CA PRO A 289 -16.25 -13.27 1.68
C PRO A 289 -16.47 -13.60 0.19
N LEU A 290 -15.66 -14.48 -0.39
CA LEU A 290 -15.65 -14.72 -1.84
C LEU A 290 -16.62 -15.84 -2.26
N GLU A 291 -17.56 -15.53 -3.15
CA GLU A 291 -18.37 -16.53 -3.88
C GLU A 291 -17.57 -17.38 -4.87
N LEU A 292 -18.16 -18.50 -5.31
CA LEU A 292 -17.58 -19.41 -6.30
C LEU A 292 -17.10 -18.69 -7.57
N LYS A 293 -17.88 -17.73 -8.08
CA LYS A 293 -17.52 -16.95 -9.28
C LYS A 293 -16.19 -16.21 -9.12
N HIS A 294 -15.91 -15.66 -7.93
CA HIS A 294 -14.66 -14.96 -7.65
C HIS A 294 -13.49 -15.94 -7.50
N VAL A 295 -13.72 -17.09 -6.85
CA VAL A 295 -12.70 -18.14 -6.73
C VAL A 295 -12.29 -18.65 -8.11
N ARG A 296 -13.25 -18.86 -9.03
CA ARG A 296 -12.96 -19.23 -10.42
C ARG A 296 -12.04 -18.23 -11.12
N LEU A 297 -12.29 -16.93 -10.95
CA LEU A 297 -11.43 -15.88 -11.51
C LEU A 297 -10.02 -15.94 -10.91
N CYS A 298 -9.89 -16.13 -9.59
CA CYS A 298 -8.58 -16.33 -8.97
C CYS A 298 -7.85 -17.55 -9.53
N VAL A 299 -8.55 -18.66 -9.80
CA VAL A 299 -7.94 -19.86 -10.41
C VAL A 299 -7.41 -19.53 -11.80
N LEU A 300 -8.21 -18.86 -12.64
CA LEU A 300 -7.80 -18.47 -13.99
C LEU A 300 -6.55 -17.57 -13.99
N VAL A 301 -6.48 -16.61 -13.07
CA VAL A 301 -5.30 -15.74 -12.92
C VAL A 301 -4.08 -16.52 -12.43
N GLU A 302 -4.25 -17.40 -11.43
CA GLU A 302 -3.13 -18.19 -10.91
C GLU A 302 -2.60 -19.19 -11.93
N MET A 303 -3.46 -19.74 -12.80
CA MET A 303 -3.04 -20.56 -13.94
C MET A 303 -2.09 -19.80 -14.88
N MET A 304 -2.39 -18.53 -15.16
CA MET A 304 -1.51 -17.68 -15.97
C MET A 304 -0.15 -17.46 -15.29
N HIS A 305 -0.13 -17.22 -13.97
CA HIS A 305 1.11 -17.10 -13.20
C HIS A 305 1.95 -18.37 -13.19
N LEU A 306 1.32 -19.53 -13.36
CA LEU A 306 1.98 -20.83 -13.46
C LEU A 306 2.34 -21.21 -14.91
N ASN A 307 2.15 -20.30 -15.88
CA ASN A 307 2.31 -20.55 -17.31
C ASN A 307 1.47 -21.73 -17.83
N MET A 308 0.32 -21.99 -17.20
CA MET A 308 -0.66 -22.95 -17.67
C MET A 308 -1.56 -22.31 -18.73
N ASN A 309 -2.01 -23.11 -19.70
CA ASN A 309 -3.00 -22.65 -20.66
C ASN A 309 -4.32 -22.33 -19.95
N ARG A 310 -5.02 -21.29 -20.42
CA ARG A 310 -6.33 -20.92 -19.89
C ARG A 310 -7.35 -22.03 -20.18
N ASP A 311 -7.77 -22.74 -19.13
CA ASP A 311 -8.81 -23.77 -19.19
C ASP A 311 -9.93 -23.41 -18.20
N ILE A 312 -11.10 -23.11 -18.74
CA ILE A 312 -12.27 -22.66 -17.97
C ILE A 312 -12.91 -23.82 -17.21
N ASP A 313 -12.88 -25.03 -17.77
CA ASP A 313 -13.50 -26.21 -17.18
C ASP A 313 -12.66 -26.72 -16.02
N LEU A 314 -11.34 -26.76 -16.19
CA LEU A 314 -10.41 -27.04 -15.10
C LEU A 314 -10.53 -25.99 -13.99
N ALA A 315 -10.63 -24.70 -14.33
CA ALA A 315 -10.80 -23.65 -13.34
C ALA A 315 -12.10 -23.79 -12.53
N ASP A 316 -13.22 -24.14 -13.18
CA ASP A 316 -14.48 -24.41 -12.50
C ASP A 316 -14.40 -25.65 -11.60
N LYS A 317 -13.76 -26.72 -12.07
CA LYS A 317 -13.53 -27.94 -11.29
C LYS A 317 -12.72 -27.64 -10.03
N VAL A 318 -11.56 -27.00 -10.18
CA VAL A 318 -10.68 -26.62 -9.06
C VAL A 318 -11.42 -25.74 -8.07
N ALA A 319 -12.18 -24.74 -8.56
CA ALA A 319 -12.91 -23.82 -7.70
C ALA A 319 -14.02 -24.53 -6.90
N ARG A 320 -14.77 -25.48 -7.50
CA ARG A 320 -15.82 -26.25 -6.80
C ARG A 320 -15.28 -27.21 -5.75
N GLU A 321 -14.04 -27.68 -5.90
CA GLU A 321 -13.38 -28.55 -4.91
C GLU A 321 -12.86 -27.79 -3.68
N MET A 322 -12.91 -26.46 -3.70
CA MET A 322 -12.56 -25.64 -2.54
C MET A 322 -13.65 -25.74 -1.46
N PRO A 323 -13.30 -25.58 -0.17
CA PRO A 323 -14.29 -25.60 0.91
C PRO A 323 -15.14 -24.32 0.92
N PHE A 324 -16.46 -24.47 1.03
CA PHE A 324 -17.43 -23.37 1.12
C PHE A 324 -18.27 -23.43 2.40
N PHE A 325 -18.79 -22.27 2.83
CA PHE A 325 -19.68 -22.08 3.96
C PHE A 325 -20.90 -21.23 3.57
N PRO A 326 -22.03 -21.35 4.28
CA PRO A 326 -22.32 -22.40 5.27
C PRO A 326 -22.37 -23.80 4.63
N GLU A 327 -22.28 -24.87 5.42
CA GLU A 327 -22.05 -26.24 4.92
C GLU A 327 -23.14 -26.75 3.96
N ARG A 328 -24.38 -26.30 4.15
CA ARG A 328 -25.54 -26.67 3.31
C ARG A 328 -25.62 -25.83 2.04
N GLU A 329 -25.57 -24.51 2.17
CA GLU A 329 -25.75 -23.58 1.05
C GLU A 329 -24.47 -23.40 0.20
N LYS A 330 -23.29 -23.65 0.76
CA LYS A 330 -21.97 -23.56 0.10
C LYS A 330 -21.76 -22.26 -0.70
N ILE A 331 -22.10 -21.13 -0.09
CA ILE A 331 -22.15 -19.82 -0.76
C ILE A 331 -20.75 -19.20 -0.88
N PHE A 332 -19.99 -19.19 0.21
CA PHE A 332 -18.73 -18.44 0.32
C PHE A 332 -17.54 -19.36 0.58
N SER A 333 -16.39 -19.10 -0.05
CA SER A 333 -15.17 -19.86 0.18
C SER A 333 -14.63 -19.62 1.60
N VAL A 334 -14.32 -20.70 2.31
CA VAL A 334 -13.77 -20.68 3.67
C VAL A 334 -12.38 -20.04 3.70
N LYS A 335 -11.57 -20.27 2.66
CA LYS A 335 -10.17 -19.80 2.58
C LYS A 335 -9.95 -18.73 1.51
N GLY A 336 -11.04 -18.19 0.94
CA GLY A 336 -10.98 -17.33 -0.23
C GLY A 336 -10.13 -17.96 -1.35
N CYS A 337 -9.14 -17.22 -1.84
CA CYS A 337 -8.23 -17.65 -2.90
C CYS A 337 -6.87 -18.20 -2.40
N ARG A 338 -6.66 -18.31 -1.08
CA ARG A 338 -5.33 -18.57 -0.48
C ARG A 338 -4.72 -19.93 -0.85
N SER A 339 -5.54 -20.97 -1.02
CA SER A 339 -5.07 -22.35 -1.27
C SER A 339 -5.16 -22.79 -2.74
N ILE A 340 -5.46 -21.88 -3.65
CA ILE A 340 -5.67 -22.19 -5.07
C ILE A 340 -4.39 -22.74 -5.70
N ARG A 341 -3.24 -22.09 -5.48
CA ARG A 341 -1.96 -22.50 -6.04
C ARG A 341 -1.60 -23.94 -5.68
N GLN A 342 -1.74 -24.31 -4.40
CA GLN A 342 -1.47 -25.68 -3.94
C GLN A 342 -2.41 -26.70 -4.57
N LYS A 343 -3.65 -26.30 -4.85
CA LYS A 343 -4.66 -27.15 -5.47
C LYS A 343 -4.40 -27.34 -6.96
N LEU A 344 -3.98 -26.29 -7.67
CA LEU A 344 -3.64 -26.32 -9.09
C LEU A 344 -2.47 -27.24 -9.41
N VAL A 345 -1.45 -27.31 -8.55
CA VAL A 345 -0.28 -28.19 -8.73
C VAL A 345 -0.64 -29.69 -8.75
N LEU A 346 -1.87 -30.06 -8.36
CA LEU A 346 -2.36 -31.45 -8.43
C LEU A 346 -2.94 -31.82 -9.81
N TYR A 347 -2.99 -30.87 -10.74
CA TYR A 347 -3.50 -30.99 -12.11
C TYR A 347 -2.38 -30.65 -13.09
#